data_AF-A0A2A4TKS7-F1
#
_entry.id   AF-A0A2A4TKS7-F1
#
_cell.length_a   1.000
_cell.length_b   1.000
_cell.length_c   1.000
_cell.angle_alpha   90.00
_cell.angle_beta   90.00
_cell.angle_gamma   90.00
#
_symmetry.space_group_name_H-M   'P 1'
#
loop_
_entity.id
_entity.type
_entity.pdbx_description
1 polymer ?
#
loop_
_entity_poly.entity_id
_entity_poly.type
_entity_poly.pdbx_seq_one_letter_code
_entity_poly.pdbx_strand_id
1 'polypeptide(L)'
;MIMKNLMLLIVFTISLSCCKNDDDTPSNPIDQLPPATQTGENTFGCLLDGEAFLPGAGPNNLDCVYQFVNGGYFFALQANKRDENFNRITIALGTINLQIEEQLTFSLFENTSGNAIGIYSYATRKSYTSHTHRRINNYKA
;
A
#
# COMPACT_ATOMS: atom_id res chain seq x y z
N MET A 1 13.95 -59.02 -45.41
CA MET A 1 14.08 -58.50 -44.03
C MET A 1 13.34 -57.19 -43.97
N ILE A 2 12.25 -57.16 -43.22
CA ILE A 2 11.22 -56.11 -43.21
C ILE A 2 11.79 -54.87 -42.49
N MET A 3 11.83 -53.73 -43.18
CA MET A 3 12.22 -52.44 -42.60
C MET A 3 11.08 -51.94 -41.71
N LYS A 4 11.20 -52.24 -40.42
CA LYS A 4 10.42 -51.67 -39.33
C LYS A 4 10.99 -50.29 -39.05
N ASN A 5 10.21 -49.24 -39.29
CA ASN A 5 10.23 -47.95 -38.56
C ASN A 5 9.07 -47.09 -39.04
N LEU A 6 7.86 -47.64 -38.91
CA LEU A 6 6.63 -46.87 -38.87
C LEU A 6 6.53 -46.27 -37.45
N MET A 7 7.12 -45.10 -37.20
CA MET A 7 6.84 -44.26 -36.02
C MET A 7 7.67 -42.96 -36.09
N LEU A 8 7.28 -42.01 -36.95
CA LEU A 8 7.61 -40.60 -36.72
C LEU A 8 6.66 -39.65 -37.47
N LEU A 9 5.36 -39.76 -37.17
CA LEU A 9 4.40 -38.72 -37.53
C LEU A 9 3.53 -38.41 -36.32
N ILE A 10 4.17 -37.94 -35.24
CA ILE A 10 3.50 -37.40 -34.08
C ILE A 10 3.72 -35.88 -34.08
N VAL A 11 2.69 -35.19 -34.56
CA VAL A 11 2.10 -34.00 -33.96
C VAL A 11 3.10 -32.96 -33.43
N PHE A 12 3.50 -32.05 -34.32
CA PHE A 12 3.80 -30.66 -33.93
C PHE A 12 2.73 -29.76 -34.55
N THR A 13 1.48 -29.91 -34.08
CA THR A 13 0.54 -28.79 -34.14
C THR A 13 1.05 -27.76 -33.13
N ILE A 14 1.85 -26.83 -33.64
CA ILE A 14 2.14 -25.58 -32.96
C ILE A 14 0.80 -24.85 -32.90
N SER A 15 0.04 -25.11 -31.84
CA SER A 15 -1.02 -24.21 -31.42
C SER A 15 -0.32 -22.90 -31.08
N LEU A 16 -0.35 -21.96 -32.02
CA LEU A 16 -0.28 -20.55 -31.70
C LEU A 16 -1.50 -20.26 -30.81
N SER A 17 -1.38 -20.60 -29.53
CA SER A 17 -2.19 -19.99 -28.49
C SER A 17 -1.76 -18.54 -28.48
N CYS A 18 -2.48 -17.78 -29.29
CA CYS A 18 -2.58 -16.34 -29.26
C CYS A 18 -2.46 -15.91 -27.80
N CYS A 19 -1.34 -15.28 -27.44
CA CYS A 19 -1.29 -14.43 -26.26
C CYS A 19 -2.38 -13.39 -26.50
N LYS A 20 -3.55 -13.62 -25.90
CA LYS A 20 -4.48 -12.53 -25.66
C LYS A 20 -3.73 -11.60 -24.73
N ASN A 21 -3.29 -10.47 -25.27
CA ASN A 21 -3.02 -9.31 -24.44
C ASN A 21 -4.38 -8.92 -23.85
N ASP A 22 -4.72 -9.47 -22.69
CA ASP A 22 -5.92 -9.09 -21.92
C ASP A 22 -5.66 -7.79 -21.11
N ASP A 23 -4.69 -6.96 -21.52
CA ASP A 23 -4.13 -5.89 -20.68
C ASP A 23 -4.73 -4.49 -20.94
N ASP A 24 -5.83 -4.38 -21.71
CA ASP A 24 -6.45 -3.09 -22.05
C ASP A 24 -7.83 -2.85 -21.40
N THR A 25 -8.27 -3.69 -20.46
CA THR A 25 -9.36 -3.28 -19.56
C THR A 25 -8.76 -2.43 -18.44
N PRO A 26 -9.16 -1.14 -18.28
CA PRO A 26 -8.73 -0.36 -17.13
C PRO A 26 -9.19 -1.10 -15.86
N SER A 27 -8.24 -1.73 -15.17
CA SER A 27 -8.48 -2.35 -13.88
C SER A 27 -8.94 -1.26 -12.93
N ASN A 28 -10.08 -1.47 -12.26
CA ASN A 28 -10.58 -0.53 -11.26
C ASN A 28 -9.45 -0.34 -10.23
N PRO A 29 -9.04 0.89 -9.89
CA PRO A 29 -7.91 1.14 -8.99
C PRO A 29 -8.00 0.40 -7.65
N ILE A 30 -9.22 0.11 -7.17
CA ILE A 30 -9.42 -0.69 -5.94
C ILE A 30 -8.94 -2.14 -6.08
N ASP A 31 -9.06 -2.72 -7.28
CA ASP A 31 -8.68 -4.11 -7.57
C ASP A 31 -7.15 -4.28 -7.62
N GLN A 32 -6.41 -3.17 -7.66
CA GLN A 32 -4.94 -3.14 -7.61
C GLN A 32 -4.41 -3.13 -6.17
N LEU A 33 -5.29 -2.98 -5.16
CA LEU A 33 -4.87 -2.97 -3.77
C LEU A 33 -4.64 -4.41 -3.25
N PRO A 34 -3.71 -4.60 -2.30
CA PRO A 34 -3.52 -5.90 -1.68
C PRO A 34 -4.79 -6.34 -0.95
N PRO A 35 -5.11 -7.65 -0.90
CA PRO A 35 -6.17 -8.13 -0.03
C PRO A 35 -5.85 -7.81 1.43
N ALA A 36 -6.89 -7.60 2.23
CA ALA A 36 -6.73 -7.46 3.68
C ALA A 36 -6.15 -8.76 4.27
N THR A 37 -5.12 -8.65 5.10
CA THR A 37 -4.45 -9.80 5.74
C THR A 37 -4.55 -9.71 7.25
N GLN A 38 -4.67 -10.87 7.90
CA GLN A 38 -4.62 -11.01 9.36
C GLN A 38 -3.33 -11.70 9.83
N THR A 39 -2.49 -12.11 8.88
CA THR A 39 -1.26 -12.86 9.09
C THR A 39 -0.02 -11.96 9.15
N GLY A 40 -0.19 -10.64 9.08
CA GLY A 40 0.91 -9.68 9.18
C GLY A 40 1.85 -9.72 7.97
N GLU A 41 1.33 -9.93 6.75
CA GLU A 41 2.12 -10.02 5.50
C GLU A 41 2.80 -8.70 5.10
N ASN A 42 2.80 -7.69 5.97
CA ASN A 42 3.33 -6.36 5.74
C ASN A 42 2.79 -5.78 4.42
N THR A 43 1.46 -5.87 4.25
CA THR A 43 0.74 -5.38 3.09
C THR A 43 -0.04 -4.13 3.44
N PHE A 44 0.05 -3.11 2.59
CA PHE A 44 -0.76 -1.90 2.67
C PHE A 44 -1.02 -1.36 1.27
N GLY A 45 -2.23 -0.85 1.06
CA GLY A 45 -2.60 -0.07 -0.12
C GLY A 45 -3.78 0.83 0.19
N CYS A 46 -3.88 1.95 -0.51
CA CYS A 46 -5.04 2.82 -0.46
C CYS A 46 -5.23 3.56 -1.78
N LEU A 47 -6.37 4.20 -1.96
CA LEU A 47 -6.57 5.11 -3.08
C LEU A 47 -6.11 6.52 -2.69
N LEU A 48 -5.23 7.10 -3.50
CA LEU A 48 -4.82 8.49 -3.44
C LEU A 48 -5.37 9.20 -4.68
N ASP A 49 -6.33 10.10 -4.48
CA ASP A 49 -7.02 10.81 -5.56
C ASP A 49 -7.61 9.88 -6.63
N GLY A 50 -8.11 8.72 -6.21
CA GLY A 50 -8.70 7.71 -7.09
C GLY A 50 -7.69 6.68 -7.64
N GLU A 51 -6.40 6.91 -7.49
CA GLU A 51 -5.34 6.03 -8.00
C GLU A 51 -4.78 5.12 -6.91
N ALA A 52 -4.39 3.89 -7.28
CA ALA A 52 -3.79 2.96 -6.35
C ALA A 52 -2.43 3.47 -5.83
N PHE A 53 -2.31 3.56 -4.51
CA PHE A 53 -1.07 3.87 -3.82
C PHE A 53 -0.57 2.64 -3.06
N LEU A 54 0.57 2.12 -3.49
CA LEU A 54 1.30 1.04 -2.84
C LEU A 54 2.67 1.54 -2.34
N PRO A 55 3.18 1.03 -1.22
CA PRO A 55 4.59 1.24 -0.84
C PRO A 55 5.53 0.79 -1.96
N GLY A 56 6.64 1.51 -2.16
CA GLY A 56 7.70 1.10 -3.11
C GLY A 56 8.48 -0.10 -2.59
N ALA A 57 9.40 -0.69 -3.37
CA ALA A 57 10.13 -1.91 -2.97
C ALA A 57 11.40 -1.66 -2.12
N GLY A 58 11.64 -0.43 -1.66
CA GLY A 58 12.86 -0.03 -0.94
C GLY A 58 12.80 -0.27 0.57
N PRO A 59 13.93 -0.12 1.29
CA PRO A 59 13.92 -0.19 2.75
C PRO A 59 13.07 0.93 3.36
N ASN A 60 12.42 0.64 4.50
CA ASN A 60 11.54 1.58 5.21
C ASN A 60 10.39 2.14 4.35
N ASN A 61 9.98 1.37 3.33
CA ASN A 61 8.82 1.65 2.49
C ASN A 61 7.51 1.54 3.27
N LEU A 62 7.40 0.59 4.18
CA LEU A 62 6.22 0.33 4.99
C LEU A 62 6.64 0.05 6.43
N ASP A 63 5.97 0.71 7.36
CA ASP A 63 6.12 0.48 8.80
C ASP A 63 4.76 0.65 9.48
N CYS A 64 4.49 -0.19 10.47
CA CYS A 64 3.23 -0.25 11.17
C CYS A 64 3.45 -0.66 12.62
N VAL A 65 2.93 0.14 13.54
CA VAL A 65 3.00 -0.11 14.98
C VAL A 65 1.62 0.11 15.58
N TYR A 66 1.20 -0.84 16.41
CA TYR A 66 0.06 -0.69 17.30
C TYR A 66 0.46 -1.12 18.70
N GLN A 67 0.35 -0.21 19.67
CA GLN A 67 0.87 -0.45 21.01
C GLN A 67 0.01 0.19 22.09
N PHE A 68 0.02 -0.43 23.27
CA PHE A 68 -0.53 0.13 24.50
C PHE A 68 0.60 0.69 25.37
N VAL A 69 0.64 2.00 25.54
CA VAL A 69 1.67 2.69 26.34
C VAL A 69 1.03 3.77 27.20
N ASN A 70 1.49 3.90 28.46
CA ASN A 70 1.03 4.92 29.41
C ASN A 70 -0.51 4.98 29.58
N GLY A 71 -1.20 3.84 29.52
CA GLY A 71 -2.65 3.77 29.70
C GLY A 71 -3.48 4.05 28.45
N GLY A 72 -2.85 4.16 27.27
CA GLY A 72 -3.53 4.49 26.02
C GLY A 72 -3.05 3.65 24.84
N TYR A 73 -3.92 3.52 23.82
CA TYR A 73 -3.60 2.87 22.56
C TYR A 73 -3.12 3.87 21.51
N PHE A 74 -2.05 3.50 20.80
CA PHE A 74 -1.44 4.31 19.76
C PHE A 74 -1.19 3.46 18.53
N PHE A 75 -1.67 3.94 17.40
CA PHE A 75 -1.44 3.37 16.08
C PHE A 75 -0.61 4.33 15.23
N ALA A 76 0.35 3.79 14.48
CA ALA A 76 1.09 4.53 13.48
C ALA A 76 1.37 3.62 12.29
N LEU A 77 1.08 4.10 11.09
CA LEU A 77 1.33 3.44 9.83
C LEU A 77 1.95 4.44 8.87
N GLN A 78 3.02 4.07 8.18
CA GLN A 78 3.53 4.85 7.05
C GLN A 78 3.77 3.97 5.84
N ALA A 79 3.43 4.50 4.67
CA ALA A 79 3.70 3.92 3.38
C ALA A 79 4.40 4.94 2.49
N ASN A 80 5.48 4.52 1.85
CA ASN A 80 6.39 5.39 1.11
C ASN A 80 6.71 4.81 -0.25
N LYS A 81 6.70 5.66 -1.26
CA LYS A 81 7.31 5.37 -2.57
C LYS A 81 8.11 6.58 -3.04
N ARG A 82 8.83 6.42 -4.14
CA ARG A 82 9.51 7.52 -4.83
C ARG A 82 8.96 7.64 -6.24
N ASP A 83 8.82 8.87 -6.73
CA ASP A 83 8.55 9.11 -8.15
C ASP A 83 9.84 8.99 -8.98
N GLU A 84 9.72 9.15 -10.30
CA GLU A 84 10.83 9.09 -11.25
C GLU A 84 11.95 10.12 -10.97
N ASN A 85 11.60 11.23 -10.31
CA ASN A 85 12.52 12.28 -9.89
C ASN A 85 13.09 12.04 -8.48
N PHE A 86 12.90 10.83 -7.94
CA PHE A 86 13.30 10.42 -6.58
C PHE A 86 12.63 11.18 -5.44
N ASN A 87 11.57 11.95 -5.71
CA ASN A 87 10.81 12.62 -4.65
C ASN A 87 10.07 11.58 -3.83
N ARG A 88 10.22 11.66 -2.51
CA ARG A 88 9.49 10.79 -1.59
C ARG A 88 8.01 11.20 -1.56
N ILE A 89 7.14 10.23 -1.77
CA ILE A 89 5.70 10.34 -1.55
C ILE A 89 5.38 9.48 -0.34
N THR A 90 4.71 10.06 0.66
CA THR A 90 4.32 9.36 1.89
C THR A 90 2.84 9.52 2.14
N ILE A 91 2.20 8.41 2.47
CA ILE A 91 0.92 8.38 3.16
C ILE A 91 1.19 7.83 4.55
N ALA A 92 0.73 8.53 5.58
CA ALA A 92 0.79 8.03 6.94
C ALA A 92 -0.55 8.21 7.66
N LEU A 93 -0.90 7.22 8.46
CA LEU A 93 -2.09 7.20 9.30
C LEU A 93 -1.66 6.98 10.74
N GLY A 94 -2.45 7.46 11.68
CA GLY A 94 -2.18 7.19 13.09
C GLY A 94 -3.33 7.54 13.99
N THR A 95 -3.20 7.16 15.25
CA THR A 95 -4.11 7.54 16.32
C THR A 95 -3.34 8.04 17.54
N ILE A 96 -3.94 8.99 18.28
CA ILE A 96 -3.44 9.38 19.60
C ILE A 96 -4.44 8.90 20.64
N ASN A 97 -4.03 7.97 21.51
CA ASN A 97 -4.84 7.48 22.63
C ASN A 97 -6.27 7.09 22.20
N LEU A 98 -6.36 6.34 21.11
CA LEU A 98 -7.60 5.85 20.53
C LEU A 98 -7.39 4.41 20.08
N GLN A 99 -8.21 3.53 20.64
CA GLN A 99 -8.28 2.13 20.27
C GLN A 99 -8.91 2.00 18.89
N ILE A 100 -8.31 1.18 18.02
CA ILE A 100 -8.87 0.82 16.73
C ILE A 100 -9.45 -0.59 16.79
N GLU A 101 -10.55 -0.80 16.09
CA GLU A 101 -11.24 -2.09 15.98
C GLU A 101 -11.53 -2.38 14.51
N GLU A 102 -11.64 -3.66 14.18
CA GLU A 102 -11.95 -4.08 12.82
C GLU A 102 -13.32 -3.56 12.37
N GLN A 103 -13.47 -3.36 11.06
CA GLN A 103 -14.72 -2.92 10.42
C GLN A 103 -15.23 -1.54 10.86
N LEU A 104 -14.46 -0.78 11.64
CA LEU A 104 -14.76 0.61 11.96
C LEU A 104 -14.18 1.56 10.91
N THR A 105 -14.95 2.60 10.61
CA THR A 105 -14.49 3.73 9.79
C THR A 105 -14.17 4.91 10.69
N PHE A 106 -12.96 5.43 10.55
CA PHE A 106 -12.51 6.59 11.32
C PHE A 106 -12.46 7.83 10.43
N SER A 107 -13.10 8.89 10.88
CA SER A 107 -12.85 10.21 10.31
C SER A 107 -11.48 10.71 10.77
N LEU A 108 -10.73 11.31 9.83
CA LEU A 108 -9.39 11.81 10.12
C LEU A 108 -9.47 13.30 10.47
N PHE A 109 -8.96 13.65 11.64
CA PHE A 109 -9.04 14.98 12.23
C PHE A 109 -7.65 15.53 12.57
N GLU A 110 -7.62 16.54 13.43
CA GLU A 110 -6.40 17.06 14.03
C GLU A 110 -5.70 16.09 14.98
N ASN A 111 -4.41 16.36 15.16
CA ASN A 111 -3.49 15.54 15.94
C ASN A 111 -3.66 15.77 17.44
N THR A 112 -4.79 15.32 17.99
CA THR A 112 -5.15 15.41 19.40
C THR A 112 -5.60 14.06 19.94
N SER A 113 -5.55 13.89 21.27
CA SER A 113 -6.01 12.67 21.93
C SER A 113 -7.46 12.34 21.55
N GLY A 114 -7.73 11.07 21.26
CA GLY A 114 -9.03 10.56 20.84
C GLY A 114 -9.26 10.60 19.33
N ASN A 115 -8.34 11.17 18.53
CA ASN A 115 -8.51 11.29 17.08
C ASN A 115 -7.62 10.32 16.30
N ALA A 116 -8.13 9.95 15.12
CA ALA A 116 -7.32 9.42 14.02
C ALA A 116 -6.82 10.56 13.14
N ILE A 117 -5.66 10.39 12.52
CA ILE A 117 -5.01 11.40 11.68
C ILE A 117 -4.56 10.83 10.35
N GLY A 118 -4.48 11.70 9.35
CA GLY A 118 -3.87 11.44 8.05
C GLY A 118 -2.78 12.45 7.72
N ILE A 119 -1.71 11.98 7.10
CA ILE A 119 -0.59 12.79 6.63
C ILE A 119 -0.28 12.38 5.20
N TYR A 120 -0.21 13.36 4.32
CA TYR A 120 0.36 13.22 2.99
C TYR A 120 1.64 14.04 2.89
N SER A 121 2.69 13.50 2.27
CA SER A 121 3.92 14.24 2.00
C SER A 121 4.35 14.01 0.57
N TYR A 122 4.77 15.08 -0.11
CA TYR A 122 5.42 15.05 -1.41
C TYR A 122 6.73 15.82 -1.35
N ALA A 123 7.84 15.15 -1.61
CA ALA A 123 9.19 15.67 -1.39
C ALA A 123 9.33 16.23 0.04
N THR A 124 9.54 17.55 0.18
CA THR A 124 9.64 18.26 1.47
C THR A 124 8.32 18.88 1.92
N ARG A 125 7.28 18.84 1.08
CA ARG A 125 5.96 19.43 1.36
C ARG A 125 5.11 18.42 2.12
N LYS A 126 4.47 18.88 3.19
CA LYS A 126 3.58 18.07 4.04
C LYS A 126 2.20 18.69 4.07
N SER A 127 1.19 17.84 3.94
CA SER A 127 -0.22 18.13 4.12
C SER A 127 -0.75 17.25 5.24
N TYR A 128 -1.61 17.81 6.09
CA TYR A 128 -2.14 17.15 7.27
C TYR A 128 -3.66 17.29 7.25
N THR A 129 -4.37 16.28 7.77
CA THR A 129 -5.79 16.43 8.11
C THR A 129 -6.01 17.42 9.26
N SER A 130 -4.95 17.68 10.05
CA SER A 130 -4.97 18.70 11.09
C SER A 130 -4.98 20.12 10.54
N HIS A 131 -6.03 20.87 10.88
CA HIS A 131 -6.08 22.32 10.69
C HIS A 131 -5.38 23.10 11.82
N THR A 132 -5.08 22.45 12.95
CA THR A 132 -4.56 23.10 14.17
C THR A 132 -3.06 22.94 14.39
N HIS A 133 -2.36 22.09 13.63
CA HIS A 133 -0.91 21.89 13.73
C HIS A 133 -0.24 21.75 12.36
N ARG A 134 0.41 22.82 11.88
CA ARG A 134 1.46 22.75 10.86
C ARG A 134 2.81 22.70 11.56
N ARG A 135 3.54 21.58 11.38
CA ARG A 135 4.87 21.24 11.93
C ARG A 135 4.91 20.90 13.43
N ILE A 136 5.04 19.60 13.73
CA ILE A 136 5.79 19.17 14.91
C ILE A 136 7.27 19.17 14.49
N ASN A 137 7.91 20.33 14.56
CA ASN A 137 9.37 20.43 14.64
C ASN A 137 9.77 20.38 16.11
N ASN A 138 9.54 19.26 16.79
CA ASN A 138 10.08 19.04 18.13
C ASN A 138 11.01 17.83 18.09
N TYR A 139 12.10 17.96 17.34
CA TYR A 139 13.34 17.28 17.72
C TYR A 139 14.03 18.22 18.71
N LYS A 140 13.93 17.90 20.00
CA LYS A 140 15.04 18.21 20.90
C LYS A 140 16.02 17.04 20.77
N ALA A 141 17.24 17.35 20.35
CA ALA A 141 18.39 16.48 20.58
C ALA A 141 18.62 16.33 22.09
#